data_AF-A0A7Y0BE16-F1
#
_entry.id   AF-A0A7Y0BE16-F1
#
_cell.length_a   1.000
_cell.length_b   1.000
_cell.length_c   1.000
_cell.angle_alpha   90.00
_cell.angle_beta   90.00
_cell.angle_gamma   90.00
#
_symmetry.space_group_name_H-M   'P 1'
#
loop_
_entity.id
_entity.type
_entity.pdbx_description
1 polymer ?
#
loop_
_entity_poly.entity_id
_entity_poly.type
_entity_poly.pdbx_seq_one_letter_code
_entity_poly.pdbx_strand_id
1 'polypeptide(L)' 'MCRTAEATQADHWPLSKRDLRARGLDEHDPRRGRGLCASCHSKETAKHQPGGWAAGPRY' A
#
# COMPACT_ATOMS: atom_id res chain seq x y z
N MET A 1 2.33 9.51 -9.01
CA MET A 1 1.61 8.71 -10.03
C MET A 1 2.54 8.41 -11.19
N CYS A 2 2.58 7.15 -11.63
CA CYS A 2 3.32 6.75 -12.83
C CYS A 2 2.57 7.28 -14.05
N ARG A 3 3.06 8.30 -14.73
CA ARG A 3 2.40 8.91 -15.91
C ARG A 3 2.61 8.10 -17.20
N THR A 4 3.07 6.86 -17.08
CA THR A 4 3.56 6.02 -18.17
C THR A 4 2.85 4.67 -18.30
N ALA A 5 2.05 4.28 -17.31
CA ALA A 5 1.28 3.04 -17.34
C ALA A 5 -0.07 3.24 -16.63
N GLU A 6 -1.07 2.50 -17.08
CA GLU A 6 -2.41 2.51 -16.49
C GLU A 6 -2.40 2.09 -15.01
N ALA A 7 -3.32 2.68 -14.24
CA ALA A 7 -3.52 2.32 -12.85
C ALA A 7 -4.41 1.08 -12.75
N THR A 8 -3.81 -0.06 -12.41
CA THR A 8 -4.49 -1.36 -12.30
C THR A 8 -4.57 -1.89 -10.88
N GLN A 9 -3.90 -1.24 -9.92
CA GLN A 9 -3.86 -1.66 -8.52
C GLN A 9 -4.32 -0.53 -7.62
N ALA A 10 -5.15 -0.86 -6.64
CA ALA A 10 -5.56 0.04 -5.59
C ALA A 10 -4.50 0.05 -4.47
N ASP A 11 -4.05 1.23 -4.07
CA ASP A 11 -3.10 1.42 -2.98
C ASP A 11 -3.69 2.37 -1.92
N HIS A 12 -3.43 2.11 -0.64
CA HIS A 12 -3.87 2.99 0.45
C HIS A 12 -3.03 4.28 0.51
N TRP A 13 -3.69 5.44 0.61
CA TRP A 13 -3.07 6.76 0.67
C TRP A 13 -3.91 7.76 1.49
N PRO A 14 -3.31 8.68 2.28
CA PRO A 14 -1.89 8.81 2.60
C PRO A 14 -1.41 7.89 3.72
N LEU A 15 -2.32 7.14 4.33
CA LEU A 15 -2.05 6.20 5.41
C LEU A 15 -1.98 4.78 4.85
N SER A 16 -1.10 3.96 5.41
CA SER A 16 -1.07 2.53 5.06
C SER A 16 -2.29 1.80 5.62
N LYS A 17 -2.59 0.62 5.08
CA LYS A 17 -3.61 -0.27 5.62
C LYS A 17 -3.43 -0.54 7.13
N ARG A 18 -2.19 -0.71 7.58
CA ARG A 18 -1.85 -0.92 9.00
C ARG A 18 -2.16 0.33 9.84
N ASP A 19 -1.84 1.52 9.34
CA ASP A 19 -2.14 2.78 10.02
C ASP A 19 -3.65 3.04 10.12
N LEU A 20 -4.41 2.70 9.08
CA LEU A 20 -5.88 2.84 9.09
C LEU A 20 -6.49 1.95 10.17
N ARG A 21 -6.08 0.67 10.23
CA ARG A 21 -6.48 -0.27 11.27
C ARG A 21 -6.10 0.22 12.67
N ALA A 22 -4.85 0.67 12.85
CA ALA A 22 -4.36 1.16 14.14
C ALA A 22 -5.14 2.39 14.64
N ARG A 23 -5.69 3.20 13.73
CA ARG A 23 -6.49 4.39 14.04
C ARG A 23 -8.00 4.11 14.10
N GLY A 24 -8.44 2.86 13.92
CA GLY A 24 -9.86 2.51 13.84
C GLY A 24 -10.58 3.15 12.65
N LEU A 25 -9.85 3.55 11.60
CA LEU A 25 -10.41 4.10 10.38
C LEU A 25 -10.77 2.98 9.42
N ASP A 26 -11.82 3.20 8.62
CA ASP A 26 -12.20 2.26 7.57
C ASP A 26 -11.10 2.15 6.50
N GLU A 27 -10.51 0.96 6.42
CA GLU A 27 -9.46 0.58 5.46
C GLU A 27 -10.00 0.31 4.05
N HIS A 28 -11.33 0.21 3.90
CA HIS A 28 -12.01 0.00 2.63
C HIS A 28 -12.61 1.29 2.06
N ASP A 29 -12.48 2.41 2.76
CA ASP A 29 -12.94 3.72 2.31
C ASP A 29 -12.20 4.14 1.02
N PRO A 30 -12.88 4.24 -0.13
CA PRO A 30 -12.25 4.56 -1.41
C PRO A 30 -11.61 5.95 -1.43
N ARG A 31 -12.01 6.86 -0.52
CA ARG A 31 -11.40 8.19 -0.38
C ARG A 31 -9.98 8.14 0.18
N ARG A 32 -9.60 7.01 0.77
CA ARG A 32 -8.24 6.73 1.27
C ARG A 32 -7.46 5.80 0.33
N GLY A 33 -7.91 5.67 -0.91
CA GLY A 33 -7.26 4.92 -1.96
C GLY A 33 -6.66 5.81 -3.05
N ARG A 34 -5.64 5.30 -3.74
CA ARG A 34 -5.16 5.82 -5.02
C ARG A 34 -4.97 4.67 -6.01
N GLY A 35 -5.16 4.92 -7.30
CA GLY A 35 -4.79 3.97 -8.35
C GLY A 35 -3.30 4.08 -8.69
N LEU A 36 -2.61 2.94 -8.77
CA LEU A 36 -1.23 2.83 -9.23
C LEU A 36 -1.07 1.74 -10.30
N CYS A 37 -0.10 1.93 -11.20
CA CYS A 37 0.36 0.83 -12.04
C CYS A 37 1.14 -0.20 -11.20
N ALA A 38 1.28 -1.41 -11.73
CA ALA A 38 1.89 -2.52 -10.99
C ALA A 38 3.30 -2.22 -10.47
N SER A 39 4.16 -1.61 -11.29
CA SER A 39 5.54 -1.30 -10.88
C SER A 39 5.63 -0.23 -9.79
N CYS A 40 4.74 0.77 -9.82
CA CYS A 40 4.66 1.76 -8.75
C CYS A 40 4.05 1.18 -7.48
N HIS A 41 3.00 0.38 -7.59
CA HIS A 41 2.40 -0.28 -6.44
C HIS A 41 3.42 -1.15 -5.68
N SER A 42 4.19 -1.97 -6.40
CA SER A 42 5.24 -2.80 -5.79
C SER A 42 6.33 -1.97 -5.11
N LYS A 43 6.76 -0.84 -5.70
CA LYS A 43 7.75 0.06 -5.08
C LYS A 43 7.23 0.69 -3.79
N GLU A 44 5.99 1.17 -3.79
CA GLU A 44 5.36 1.79 -2.63
C GLU A 44 5.17 0.77 -1.49
N THR A 45 4.72 -0.44 -1.83
CA THR A 45 4.61 -1.56 -0.89
C THR A 45 5.98 -1.90 -0.29
N ALA A 46 7.02 -2.07 -1.11
CA ALA A 46 8.36 -2.40 -0.63
C ALA A 46 8.95 -1.34 0.29
N LYS A 47 8.69 -0.05 0.02
CA LYS A 47 9.20 1.07 0.80
C LYS A 47 8.47 1.25 2.13
N HIS A 48 7.13 1.19 2.11
CA HIS A 48 6.32 1.58 3.25
C HIS A 48 5.81 0.40 4.08
N GLN A 49 5.65 -0.77 3.46
CA GLN A 49 5.09 -1.97 4.09
C GLN A 49 5.93 -3.20 3.74
N PRO A 50 7.26 -3.20 4.02
CA PRO A 50 8.09 -4.36 3.76
C PRO A 50 7.51 -5.57 4.52
N GLY A 51 7.26 -6.63 3.79
CA GLY A 51 6.86 -7.94 4.30
C GLY A 51 7.81 -9.00 3.80
N GLY A 52 7.65 -10.23 4.30
CA GLY A 52 8.44 -11.38 3.86
C GLY A 52 9.20 -12.05 4.99
N TRP A 53 9.71 -13.24 4.70
CA TRP A 53 10.38 -14.13 5.66
C TRP A 53 11.57 -13.47 6.39
N ALA A 54 12.23 -12.49 5.76
CA ALA A 54 13.32 -11.72 6.37
C ALA A 54 12.86 -10.66 7.39
N ALA A 55 11.58 -10.27 7.38
CA ALA A 55 11.01 -9.23 8.25
C ALA A 55 10.18 -9.80 9.43
N GLY A 56 9.97 -11.12 9.47
CA GLY A 56 9.31 -11.81 10.58
C GLY A 56 10.29 -12.23 11.69
N PRO A 57 9.81 -12.61 12.89
CA PRO A 57 10.66 -13.18 13.92
C PRO A 57 11.39 -14.40 13.34
N ARG A 58 12.72 -14.40 13.45
CA ARG A 58 13.54 -15.56 13.12
C ARG A 58 13.25 -16.60 14.20
N TYR A 59 12.54 -17.66 13.83
CA TYR A 59 12.36 -18.84 14.68
C TYR A 59 13.65 -19.67 14.73
#